data_AF-A0A1H3L7M9-F1
#
_entry.id   AF-A0A1H3L7M9-F1
#
_cell.length_a   1.000
_cell.length_b   1.000
_cell.length_c   1.000
_cell.angle_alpha   90.00
_cell.angle_beta   90.00
_cell.angle_gamma   90.00
#
_symmetry.space_group_name_H-M   'P 1'
#
loop_
_entity.id
_entity.type
_entity.pdbx_description
1 polymer ?
#
loop_
_entity_poly.entity_id
_entity_poly.type
_entity_poly.pdbx_seq_one_letter_code
_entity_poly.pdbx_strand_id
1 'polypeptide(L)'
;MTFDRDFSRYAPQIDFDMPELDELDLTLAEIRELSDDNLLKLLTGESDQGFISPPLLQAINHEYIRRQMEITSKTHWTILPTFIVACLAAVSSIVSLGISIYLLSHS
;
A
#
# COMPACT_ATOMS: atom_id res chain seq x y z
N MET A 1 10.32 54.15 -22.36
CA MET A 1 10.56 53.56 -21.02
C MET A 1 10.94 52.11 -21.22
N THR A 2 12.22 51.78 -21.10
CA THR A 2 12.73 50.41 -21.19
C THR A 2 12.75 49.80 -19.80
N PHE A 3 11.99 48.72 -19.62
CA PHE A 3 11.92 47.99 -18.36
C PHE A 3 13.15 47.09 -18.25
N ASP A 4 14.05 47.39 -17.32
CA ASP A 4 15.27 46.62 -17.06
C ASP A 4 14.89 45.29 -16.40
N ARG A 5 15.25 44.16 -17.02
CA ARG A 5 14.88 42.79 -16.59
C ARG A 5 15.99 42.10 -15.81
N ASP A 6 16.86 42.86 -15.14
CA ASP A 6 17.95 42.29 -14.35
C ASP A 6 17.47 41.94 -12.93
N PHE A 7 16.70 40.85 -12.83
CA PHE A 7 16.23 40.28 -11.56
C PHE A 7 17.38 39.69 -10.71
N SER A 8 18.58 39.60 -11.26
CA SER A 8 19.78 39.08 -10.61
C SER A 8 20.38 40.03 -9.56
N ARG A 9 20.05 41.34 -9.61
CA ARG A 9 20.58 42.34 -8.66
C ARG A 9 19.92 42.34 -7.28
N TYR A 10 18.81 41.61 -7.12
CA TYR A 10 18.02 41.57 -5.90
C TYR A 10 17.64 40.14 -5.49
N ALA A 11 18.49 39.14 -5.74
CA ALA A 11 18.31 37.87 -5.07
C ALA A 11 18.61 38.09 -3.57
N PRO A 12 17.62 38.07 -2.66
CA PRO A 12 17.94 38.02 -1.24
C PRO A 12 18.78 36.76 -1.03
N GLN A 13 19.96 36.94 -0.43
CA GLN A 13 20.75 35.83 0.08
C GLN A 13 19.97 35.29 1.29
N ILE A 14 18.96 34.46 1.04
CA ILE A 14 18.27 33.73 2.10
C ILE A 14 19.24 32.64 2.50
N ASP A 15 20.00 32.93 3.55
CA ASP A 15 20.78 31.92 4.25
C ASP A 15 19.77 31.01 4.95
N PHE A 16 19.42 29.92 4.27
CA PHE A 16 18.63 28.85 4.87
C PHE A 16 19.55 28.14 5.84
N ASP A 17 19.55 28.59 7.09
CA ASP A 17 20.14 27.86 8.21
C ASP A 17 19.35 26.56 8.36
N MET A 18 19.79 25.52 7.66
CA MET A 18 19.17 24.21 7.71
C MET A 18 19.48 23.63 9.08
N PRO A 19 18.46 23.30 9.90
CA PRO A 19 18.72 22.60 11.14
C PRO A 19 19.46 21.29 10.82
N GLU A 20 20.57 21.05 11.50
CA GLU A 20 21.22 19.74 11.48
C GLU A 20 20.21 18.73 12.04
N LEU A 21 19.65 17.91 11.15
CA LEU A 21 18.76 16.83 11.55
C LEU A 21 19.65 15.64 11.93
N ASP A 22 19.49 15.16 13.15
CA ASP A 22 20.11 13.91 13.58
C ASP A 22 19.64 12.77 12.68
N GLU A 23 20.57 11.92 12.23
CA GLU A 23 20.23 10.73 11.46
C GLU A 23 19.52 9.73 12.37
N LEU A 24 18.35 9.29 11.94
CA LEU A 24 17.59 8.26 12.61
C LEU A 24 18.27 6.91 12.34
N ASP A 25 18.87 6.33 13.38
CA ASP A 25 19.40 4.97 13.35
C ASP A 25 18.39 4.03 14.00
N LEU A 26 17.71 3.23 13.16
CA LEU A 26 16.74 2.23 13.57
C LEU A 26 17.26 0.86 13.13
N THR A 27 17.33 -0.07 14.07
CA THR A 27 17.67 -1.45 13.76
C THR A 27 16.48 -2.18 13.13
N LEU A 28 16.76 -3.27 12.41
CA LEU A 28 15.72 -4.10 11.80
C LEU A 28 14.75 -4.72 12.83
N ALA A 29 15.22 -4.91 14.08
CA ALA A 29 14.39 -5.40 15.17
C ALA A 29 13.38 -4.34 15.63
N GLU A 30 13.81 -3.09 15.75
CA GLU A 30 12.94 -1.97 16.13
C GLU A 30 11.89 -1.69 15.04
N ILE A 31 12.29 -1.73 13.75
CA ILE A 31 11.34 -1.61 12.62
C ILE A 31 10.23 -2.66 12.71
N ARG A 32 10.56 -3.87 13.17
CA ARG A 32 9.58 -4.96 13.35
C ARG A 32 8.68 -4.78 14.56
N GLU A 33 9.11 -4.06 15.59
CA GLU A 33 8.28 -3.78 16.76
C GLU A 33 7.37 -2.56 16.56
N LEU A 34 7.69 -1.68 15.61
CA LEU A 34 6.85 -0.52 15.29
C LEU A 34 5.45 -0.93 14.78
N SER A 35 4.45 -0.14 15.18
CA SER A 35 3.09 -0.23 14.64
C SER A 35 3.04 0.26 13.19
N ASP A 36 2.02 -0.20 12.45
CA ASP A 36 1.82 0.20 11.06
C ASP A 36 1.65 1.73 10.92
N ASP A 37 1.00 2.39 11.88
CA ASP A 37 0.86 3.84 11.92
C ASP A 37 2.21 4.55 12.07
N ASN A 38 3.11 4.02 12.91
CA ASN A 38 4.43 4.60 13.11
C ASN A 38 5.35 4.34 11.91
N LEU A 39 5.27 3.17 11.29
CA LEU A 39 5.94 2.88 10.01
C LEU A 39 5.46 3.86 8.93
N LEU A 40 4.17 4.15 8.86
CA LEU A 40 3.61 5.10 7.91
C LEU A 40 4.11 6.53 8.17
N LYS A 41 4.14 6.97 9.43
CA LYS A 41 4.67 8.29 9.81
C LYS A 41 6.14 8.48 9.44
N LEU A 42 6.94 7.42 9.56
CA LEU A 42 8.33 7.42 9.10
C LEU A 42 8.43 7.54 7.57
N LEU A 43 7.55 6.85 6.84
CA LEU A 43 7.53 6.91 5.37
C LEU A 43 7.01 8.27 4.83
N THR A 44 6.10 8.92 5.53
CA THR A 44 5.52 10.22 5.12
C THR A 44 6.32 11.42 5.59
N GLY A 45 7.32 11.21 6.46
CA GLY A 45 8.07 12.29 7.11
C GLY A 45 7.26 13.05 8.16
N GLU A 46 6.15 12.48 8.64
CA GLU A 46 5.38 13.01 9.78
C GLU A 46 6.07 12.68 11.12
N SER A 47 7.06 11.78 11.12
CA SER A 47 7.86 11.49 12.30
C SER A 47 8.85 12.61 12.60
N ASP A 48 8.83 13.15 13.81
CA ASP A 48 9.83 14.11 14.32
C ASP A 48 11.19 13.46 14.64
N GLN A 49 11.47 12.26 14.12
CA GLN A 49 12.61 11.43 14.51
C GLN A 49 13.90 11.73 13.74
N GLY A 50 13.93 12.81 12.95
CA GLY A 50 15.14 13.23 12.23
C GLY A 50 15.24 12.68 10.80
N PHE A 51 16.45 12.70 10.25
CA PHE A 51 16.73 12.32 8.87
C PHE A 51 16.78 10.79 8.72
N ILE A 52 15.93 10.24 7.86
CA ILE A 52 15.90 8.80 7.58
C ILE A 52 16.78 8.51 6.37
N SER A 53 17.78 7.66 6.55
CA SER A 53 18.63 7.26 5.43
C SER A 53 17.84 6.45 4.38
N PRO A 54 18.18 6.57 3.08
CA PRO A 54 17.53 5.79 2.03
C PRO A 54 17.44 4.27 2.26
N PRO A 55 18.49 3.57 2.75
CA PRO A 55 18.39 2.14 3.03
C PRO A 55 17.43 1.82 4.19
N LEU A 56 17.37 2.69 5.19
CA LEU A 56 16.44 2.54 6.30
C LEU A 56 14.98 2.72 5.85
N LEU A 57 14.73 3.74 5.02
CA LEU A 57 13.44 3.95 4.39
C LEU A 57 12.99 2.73 3.57
N GLN A 58 13.92 2.09 2.87
CA GLN A 58 13.64 0.87 2.11
C GLN A 58 13.28 -0.31 3.02
N ALA A 59 13.95 -0.46 4.17
CA ALA A 59 13.63 -1.49 5.15
C ALA A 59 12.24 -1.28 5.78
N ILE A 60 11.92 -0.04 6.17
CA ILE A 60 10.60 0.36 6.69
C ILE A 60 9.50 0.08 5.66
N ASN A 61 9.72 0.49 4.40
CA ASN A 61 8.78 0.26 3.32
C ASN A 61 8.56 -1.24 3.05
N HIS A 62 9.64 -2.04 3.08
CA HIS A 62 9.55 -3.47 2.88
C HIS A 62 8.71 -4.15 3.96
N GLU A 63 8.93 -3.81 5.23
CA GLU A 63 8.17 -4.38 6.34
C GLU A 63 6.69 -3.96 6.29
N TYR A 64 6.40 -2.70 5.98
CA TYR A 64 5.02 -2.21 5.81
C TYR A 64 4.29 -2.96 4.68
N ILE A 65 4.91 -3.07 3.50
CA ILE A 65 4.33 -3.80 2.36
C ILE A 65 4.12 -5.27 2.71
N ARG A 66 5.08 -5.90 3.39
CA ARG A 66 5.00 -7.30 3.81
C ARG A 66 3.77 -7.54 4.69
N ARG A 67 3.52 -6.69 5.70
CA ARG A 67 2.35 -6.79 6.59
C ARG A 67 1.05 -6.58 5.83
N GLN A 68 1.00 -5.60 4.93
CA GLN A 68 -0.18 -5.34 4.11
C GLN A 68 -0.50 -6.50 3.17
N MET A 69 0.53 -7.13 2.60
CA MET A 69 0.36 -8.35 1.80
C MET A 69 -0.15 -9.49 2.67
N GLU A 70 0.34 -9.68 3.89
CA GLU A 70 -0.13 -10.72 4.78
C GLU A 70 -1.62 -10.55 5.14
N ILE A 71 -2.04 -9.31 5.45
CA ILE A 71 -3.44 -8.99 5.75
C ILE A 71 -4.32 -9.16 4.51
N THR A 72 -3.91 -8.56 3.38
CA THR A 72 -4.62 -8.68 2.10
C THR A 72 -4.67 -10.13 1.63
N SER A 73 -3.68 -10.94 2.02
CA SER A 73 -3.62 -12.33 1.59
C SER A 73 -4.78 -13.16 2.12
N LYS A 74 -5.16 -12.92 3.38
CA LYS A 74 -6.25 -13.66 4.04
C LYS A 74 -7.59 -13.48 3.32
N THR A 75 -7.82 -12.31 2.71
CA THR A 75 -9.08 -12.01 2.02
C THR A 75 -9.25 -12.78 0.70
N HIS A 76 -8.18 -13.00 -0.06
CA HIS A 76 -8.29 -13.66 -1.37
C HIS A 76 -8.53 -15.17 -1.28
N TRP A 77 -8.14 -15.81 -0.18
CA TRP A 77 -8.38 -17.25 0.04
C TRP A 77 -9.86 -17.62 0.24
N THR A 78 -10.74 -16.65 0.52
CA THR A 78 -12.17 -16.91 0.77
C THR A 78 -13.03 -16.70 -0.49
N ILE A 79 -12.63 -15.76 -1.35
CA ILE A 79 -13.42 -15.37 -2.53
C ILE A 79 -13.29 -16.41 -3.65
N LEU A 80 -12.08 -16.92 -3.89
CA LEU A 80 -11.81 -17.92 -4.93
C LEU A 80 -12.63 -19.21 -4.77
N PRO A 81 -12.66 -19.88 -3.61
CA PRO A 81 -13.42 -21.13 -3.47
C PRO A 81 -14.93 -20.90 -3.57
N THR A 82 -15.43 -19.78 -3.03
CA THR A 82 -16.86 -19.45 -3.10
C THR A 82 -17.34 -19.24 -4.53
N PHE A 83 -16.54 -18.55 -5.35
CA PHE A 83 -16.83 -18.35 -6.76
C PHE A 83 -16.86 -19.66 -7.55
N ILE A 84 -15.89 -20.55 -7.31
CA ILE A 84 -15.82 -21.86 -7.97
C ILE A 84 -17.05 -22.71 -7.63
N VAL A 85 -17.43 -22.76 -6.35
CA VAL A 85 -18.61 -23.52 -5.89
C VAL A 85 -19.89 -22.96 -6.52
N ALA A 86 -20.02 -21.63 -6.61
CA ALA A 86 -21.19 -21.00 -7.23
C ALA A 86 -21.32 -21.35 -8.73
N CYS A 87 -20.22 -21.35 -9.48
CA CYS A 87 -20.21 -21.76 -10.88
C CYS A 87 -20.63 -23.22 -11.06
N LEU A 88 -20.10 -24.14 -10.24
CA LEU A 88 -20.47 -25.56 -10.31
C LEU A 88 -21.94 -25.78 -9.97
N ALA A 89 -22.45 -25.09 -8.94
CA ALA A 89 -23.86 -25.15 -8.56
C ALA A 89 -24.78 -24.64 -9.68
N ALA A 90 -24.41 -23.55 -10.35
CA ALA A 90 -25.18 -23.00 -11.47
C ALA A 90 -25.26 -23.98 -12.65
N VAL A 91 -24.13 -24.56 -13.06
CA VAL A 91 -24.09 -25.56 -14.15
C VAL A 91 -24.91 -26.80 -13.77
N SER A 92 -24.73 -27.31 -12.54
CA SER A 92 -25.51 -28.45 -12.05
C SER A 92 -27.02 -28.17 -12.03
N SER A 93 -27.41 -26.95 -11.68
CA SER A 93 -28.83 -26.55 -11.62
C SER A 93 -29.48 -26.52 -13.01
N ILE A 94 -28.77 -26.02 -14.01
CA ILE A 94 -29.24 -25.99 -15.41
C ILE A 94 -29.46 -27.42 -15.92
N VAL A 95 -28.50 -28.32 -15.70
CA VAL A 95 -28.60 -29.73 -16.12
C VAL A 95 -29.78 -30.42 -15.42
N SER A 96 -29.92 -30.21 -14.10
CA SER A 96 -31.01 -30.80 -13.32
C SER A 96 -32.39 -30.33 -13.80
N LEU A 97 -32.54 -29.03 -14.10
CA LEU A 97 -33.76 -28.47 -14.67
C LEU A 97 -34.09 -29.07 -16.03
N GLY A 98 -33.09 -29.21 -16.91
CA GLY A 98 -33.27 -29.80 -18.24
C GLY A 98 -33.76 -31.24 -18.18
N ILE A 99 -33.15 -32.08 -17.33
CA ILE A 99 -33.57 -33.47 -17.12
C ILE A 99 -34.99 -33.54 -16.55
N SER A 100 -35.31 -32.68 -15.58
CA SER A 100 -36.64 -32.66 -14.94
C SER A 100 -37.74 -32.32 -15.94
N ILE A 101 -37.51 -31.33 -16.80
CA ILE A 101 -38.46 -30.94 -17.87
C ILE A 101 -38.59 -32.06 -18.91
N TYR A 102 -37.48 -32.70 -19.29
CA TYR A 102 -37.49 -33.80 -20.25
C TYR A 102 -38.33 -34.99 -19.75
N LEU A 103 -38.14 -35.42 -18.50
CA LEU A 103 -38.92 -36.50 -17.90
C LEU A 103 -40.40 -36.15 -17.80
N LEU A 104 -40.74 -34.92 -17.43
CA LEU A 104 -42.14 -34.46 -17.37
C LEU A 104 -42.81 -34.46 -18.75
N SER A 105 -42.06 -34.17 -19.81
CA SER A 105 -42.56 -34.14 -21.20
C SER A 105 -42.79 -35.54 -21.80
N HIS A 106 -42.12 -36.57 -21.26
CA HIS A 106 -42.21 -37.96 -21.74
C HIS A 106 -42.97 -38.91 -20.79
N SER A 107 -43.56 -38.38 -19.72
CA SER A 107 -44.45 -39.10 -18.80
C SER A 107 -45.92 -38.86 -19.12
#